data_AF-A0A368FDK1-F1
#
_entry.id   AF-A0A368FDK1-F1
#
_cell.length_a   1.000
_cell.length_b   1.000
_cell.length_c   1.000
_cell.angle_alpha   90.00
_cell.angle_beta   90.00
_cell.angle_gamma   90.00
#
_symmetry.space_group_name_H-M   'P 1'
#
loop_
_entity.id
_entity.type
_entity.pdbx_description
1 polymer ?
#
loop_
_entity_poly.entity_id
_entity_poly.type
_entity_poly.pdbx_seq_one_letter_code
_entity_poly.pdbx_strand_id
1 'polypeptide(L)'
;MCLSQVLYHSLSSMAKIGSENLIREDFIHALINFAMVSTGGILIGLVWVCITAFATKWSYDVPILQPLVCLFFPYLSYLISESVHMSGILAIVTCGLLMKPYISGNLNDKALTTVKYFLKTLSSCCEAIIFVFLGLSTFSKHHTWDLVFALVTVLACIFCRFIGVIILTWLANRKRVQKIGLMDQVIMGYGGLRGAICYGLVMTLDKDAIPAKDMLVSTTVVVIVVTVFFQGTTIKPLVRLLKVKTQEPQQKTVTQQVLTH
;
A
#
# COMPACT_ATOMS: atom_id res chain seq x y z
N MET A 1 1.20 -4.96 -0.52
CA MET A 1 0.29 -4.23 0.40
C MET A 1 -1.17 -4.46 0.06
N CYS A 2 -1.62 -4.21 -1.18
CA CYS A 2 -2.99 -4.55 -1.59
C CYS A 2 -3.23 -6.07 -1.58
N LEU A 3 -2.24 -6.84 -2.05
CA LEU A 3 -2.27 -8.31 -2.01
C LEU A 3 -2.44 -8.89 -0.60
N SER A 4 -1.89 -8.26 0.44
CA SER A 4 -2.05 -8.76 1.82
C SER A 4 -3.47 -8.58 2.34
N GLN A 5 -4.20 -7.57 1.86
CA GLN A 5 -5.62 -7.41 2.19
C GLN A 5 -6.48 -8.42 1.44
N VAL A 6 -6.19 -8.69 0.17
CA VAL A 6 -6.89 -9.74 -0.59
C VAL A 6 -6.63 -11.11 0.01
N LEU A 7 -5.38 -11.37 0.41
CA LEU A 7 -5.02 -12.59 1.11
C LEU A 7 -5.78 -12.70 2.44
N TYR A 8 -5.88 -11.60 3.19
CA TYR A 8 -6.68 -11.56 4.41
C TYR A 8 -8.15 -11.88 4.16
N HIS A 9 -8.77 -11.31 3.12
CA HIS A 9 -10.17 -11.60 2.80
C HIS A 9 -10.37 -13.05 2.35
N SER A 10 -9.42 -13.60 1.57
CA SER A 10 -9.39 -15.01 1.18
C SER A 10 -9.25 -15.95 2.39
N LEU A 11 -8.33 -15.63 3.31
CA LEU A 11 -8.14 -16.39 4.55
C LEU A 11 -9.34 -16.26 5.52
N SER A 12 -9.97 -15.09 5.59
CA SER A 12 -11.18 -14.88 6.39
C SER A 12 -12.37 -15.65 5.81
N SER A 13 -12.50 -15.69 4.47
CA SER A 13 -13.49 -16.53 3.80
C SER A 13 -13.26 -18.02 4.10
N MET A 14 -12.00 -18.47 4.12
CA MET A 14 -11.63 -19.84 4.50
C MET A 14 -11.96 -20.12 5.98
N ALA A 15 -11.64 -19.19 6.89
CA ALA A 15 -11.93 -19.34 8.31
C ALA A 15 -13.44 -19.46 8.61
N LYS A 16 -14.30 -18.83 7.79
CA LYS A 16 -15.76 -18.92 7.89
C LYS A 16 -16.34 -20.25 7.39
N ILE A 17 -15.62 -21.00 6.55
CA ILE A 17 -16.06 -22.28 5.97
C ILE A 17 -15.91 -23.46 6.96
N GLY A 18 -15.11 -23.28 8.02
CA GLY A 18 -14.98 -24.25 9.13
C GLY A 18 -13.82 -25.24 8.96
N SER A 19 -13.16 -25.57 10.08
CA SER A 19 -11.92 -26.38 10.13
C SER A 19 -12.13 -27.90 9.98
N GLU A 20 -13.37 -28.39 9.90
CA GLU A 20 -13.66 -29.83 9.97
C GLU A 20 -13.54 -30.59 8.63
N ASN A 21 -13.40 -29.90 7.48
CA ASN A 21 -13.28 -30.55 6.16
C ASN A 21 -12.15 -29.98 5.29
N LEU A 22 -11.02 -29.54 5.86
CA LEU A 22 -9.90 -29.01 5.07
C LEU A 22 -9.22 -30.12 4.24
N ILE A 23 -9.70 -30.29 3.01
CA ILE A 23 -9.15 -31.21 2.01
C ILE A 23 -8.14 -30.41 1.15
N ARG A 24 -7.21 -31.11 0.47
CA ARG A 24 -6.26 -30.47 -0.48
C ARG A 24 -6.97 -29.64 -1.56
N GLU A 25 -8.23 -29.93 -1.84
CA GLU A 25 -9.07 -29.23 -2.82
C GLU A 25 -9.43 -27.81 -2.35
N ASP A 26 -9.64 -27.55 -1.06
CA ASP A 26 -9.96 -26.21 -0.55
C ASP A 26 -8.82 -25.22 -0.71
N PHE A 27 -7.57 -25.68 -0.58
CA PHE A 27 -6.40 -24.86 -0.85
C PHE A 27 -6.33 -24.44 -2.32
N ILE A 28 -6.72 -25.32 -3.24
CA ILE A 28 -6.76 -25.02 -4.67
C ILE A 28 -7.90 -24.05 -4.96
N HIS A 29 -9.08 -24.26 -4.38
CA HIS A 29 -10.21 -23.33 -4.49
C HIS A 29 -9.89 -21.94 -3.92
N ALA A 30 -9.18 -21.88 -2.79
CA ALA A 30 -8.73 -20.62 -2.20
C ALA A 30 -7.73 -19.89 -3.11
N LEU A 31 -6.77 -20.62 -3.69
CA LEU A 31 -5.80 -20.06 -4.61
C LEU A 31 -6.46 -19.54 -5.90
N ILE A 32 -7.42 -20.29 -6.44
CA ILE A 32 -8.19 -19.87 -7.61
C ILE A 32 -9.03 -18.64 -7.29
N ASN A 33 -9.74 -18.63 -6.16
CA ASN A 33 -10.54 -17.48 -5.75
C ASN A 33 -9.66 -16.25 -5.51
N PHE A 34 -8.51 -16.41 -4.85
CA PHE A 34 -7.53 -15.34 -4.69
C PHE A 34 -7.04 -14.80 -6.03
N ALA A 35 -6.69 -15.68 -6.98
CA ALA A 35 -6.25 -15.27 -8.32
C ALA A 35 -7.37 -14.57 -9.09
N MET A 36 -8.61 -15.06 -9.01
CA MET A 36 -9.79 -14.50 -9.68
C MET A 36 -10.13 -13.12 -9.12
N VAL A 37 -10.22 -12.98 -7.80
CA VAL A 37 -10.52 -11.71 -7.11
C VAL A 37 -9.41 -10.67 -7.35
N SER A 38 -8.15 -11.12 -7.39
CA SER A 38 -7.01 -10.24 -7.67
C SER A 38 -6.99 -9.77 -9.13
N THR A 39 -7.20 -10.67 -10.09
CA THR A 39 -7.22 -10.32 -11.52
C THR A 39 -8.46 -9.51 -11.87
N GLY A 40 -9.63 -9.82 -11.30
CA GLY A 40 -10.86 -9.05 -11.44
C GLY A 40 -10.71 -7.60 -10.98
N GLY A 41 -10.10 -7.36 -9.82
CA GLY A 41 -9.82 -6.00 -9.34
C GLY A 41 -8.91 -5.22 -10.31
N ILE A 42 -7.88 -5.85 -10.85
CA ILE A 42 -6.96 -5.23 -11.83
C ILE A 42 -7.71 -4.88 -13.13
N LEU A 43 -8.52 -5.80 -13.67
CA LEU A 43 -9.30 -5.58 -14.89
C LEU A 43 -10.30 -4.42 -14.73
N ILE A 44 -11.00 -4.35 -13.61
CA ILE A 44 -11.94 -3.26 -13.33
C ILE A 44 -11.19 -1.93 -13.22
N GLY A 45 -10.04 -1.92 -12.55
CA GLY A 45 -9.18 -0.73 -12.49
C GLY A 45 -8.68 -0.27 -13.87
N LEU A 46 -8.40 -1.20 -14.79
CA LEU A 46 -8.03 -0.91 -16.17
C LEU A 46 -9.17 -0.28 -16.97
N VAL A 47 -10.40 -0.76 -16.81
CA VAL A 47 -11.57 -0.17 -17.47
C VAL A 47 -11.80 1.26 -16.95
N TRP A 48 -11.73 1.44 -15.63
CA TRP A 48 -11.95 2.75 -15.02
C TRP A 48 -10.85 3.77 -15.33
N VAL A 49 -9.58 3.36 -15.48
CA VAL A 49 -8.54 4.31 -15.88
C VAL A 49 -8.77 4.82 -17.30
N CYS A 50 -9.25 3.98 -18.23
CA CYS A 50 -9.63 4.41 -19.58
C CYS A 50 -10.76 5.43 -19.55
N ILE A 51 -11.80 5.19 -18.73
CA ILE A 51 -12.90 6.14 -18.52
C ILE A 51 -12.37 7.46 -17.95
N THR A 52 -11.47 7.38 -16.96
CA THR A 52 -10.90 8.56 -16.31
C THR A 52 -10.04 9.38 -17.29
N ALA A 53 -9.27 8.72 -18.15
CA ALA A 53 -8.49 9.38 -19.19
C ALA A 53 -9.40 10.13 -20.18
N PHE A 54 -10.53 9.52 -20.57
CA PHE A 54 -11.53 10.16 -21.42
C PHE A 54 -12.21 11.34 -20.73
N ALA A 55 -12.63 11.18 -19.47
CA ALA A 55 -13.26 12.24 -18.67
C ALA A 55 -12.32 13.44 -18.46
N THR A 56 -11.02 13.18 -18.25
CA THR A 56 -9.99 14.22 -18.10
C THR A 56 -9.80 15.01 -19.39
N LYS A 57 -9.96 14.37 -20.57
CA LYS A 57 -9.93 15.05 -21.86
C LYS A 57 -11.10 16.03 -22.01
N TRP A 58 -12.28 15.65 -21.54
CA TRP A 58 -13.48 16.47 -21.66
C TRP A 58 -13.52 17.63 -20.64
N SER A 59 -12.91 17.44 -19.46
CA SER A 59 -12.81 18.46 -18.41
C SER A 59 -11.60 19.40 -18.54
N TYR A 60 -11.04 19.56 -19.74
CA TYR A 60 -9.83 20.35 -19.98
C TYR A 60 -10.02 21.84 -19.62
N ASP A 61 -11.19 22.39 -19.94
CA ASP A 61 -11.47 23.83 -19.82
C ASP A 61 -11.65 24.33 -18.38
N VAL A 62 -11.84 23.42 -17.40
CA VAL A 62 -12.16 23.78 -16.01
C VAL A 62 -11.10 23.22 -15.04
N PRO A 63 -10.00 23.95 -14.78
CA PRO A 63 -8.85 23.43 -14.01
C PRO A 63 -9.19 23.09 -12.55
N ILE A 64 -10.25 23.69 -11.98
CA ILE A 64 -10.68 23.40 -10.60
C ILE A 64 -11.35 22.04 -10.44
N LEU A 65 -11.90 21.48 -11.53
CA LEU A 65 -12.63 20.21 -11.53
C LEU A 65 -11.68 18.99 -11.61
N GLN A 66 -10.48 19.20 -12.13
CA GLN A 66 -9.49 18.15 -12.36
C GLN A 66 -9.07 17.36 -11.10
N PRO A 67 -8.74 17.98 -9.95
CA PRO A 67 -8.45 17.23 -8.73
C PRO A 67 -9.64 16.42 -8.23
N LEU A 68 -10.87 16.93 -8.43
CA LEU A 68 -12.09 16.21 -8.06
C LEU A 68 -12.26 14.95 -8.91
N VAL A 69 -12.11 15.07 -10.24
CA VAL A 69 -12.13 13.94 -11.19
C VAL A 69 -11.08 12.89 -10.83
N CYS A 70 -9.86 13.33 -10.49
CA CYS A 70 -8.77 12.43 -10.07
C CYS A 70 -9.06 11.64 -8.78
N LEU A 71 -9.97 12.11 -7.93
CA LEU A 71 -10.39 11.41 -6.71
C LEU A 71 -11.65 10.58 -6.93
N PHE A 72 -12.60 11.13 -7.67
CA PHE A 72 -13.93 10.57 -7.85
C PHE A 72 -13.94 9.28 -8.67
N PHE A 73 -13.24 9.24 -9.82
CA PHE A 73 -13.25 8.05 -10.67
C PHE A 73 -12.53 6.84 -10.06
N PRO A 74 -11.36 6.98 -9.42
CA PRO A 74 -10.77 5.86 -8.68
C PRO A 74 -11.67 5.36 -7.54
N TYR A 75 -12.41 6.25 -6.88
CA TYR A 75 -13.39 5.86 -5.86
C TYR A 75 -14.62 5.12 -6.44
N LEU A 76 -15.11 5.52 -7.62
CA LEU A 76 -16.13 4.75 -8.33
C LEU A 76 -15.62 3.36 -8.73
N SER A 77 -14.37 3.26 -9.17
CA SER A 77 -13.74 1.97 -9.45
C SER A 77 -13.70 1.05 -8.23
N TYR A 78 -13.50 1.63 -7.04
CA TYR A 78 -13.56 0.89 -5.78
C TYR A 78 -14.97 0.35 -5.53
N LEU A 79 -15.99 1.22 -5.57
CA LEU A 79 -17.37 0.84 -5.29
C LEU A 79 -17.90 -0.22 -6.26
N ILE A 80 -17.68 -0.03 -7.57
CA ILE A 80 -18.14 -0.98 -8.58
C ILE A 80 -17.43 -2.33 -8.42
N SER A 81 -16.14 -2.33 -8.11
CA SER A 81 -15.41 -3.57 -7.85
C SER A 81 -15.92 -4.29 -6.60
N GLU A 82 -16.32 -3.56 -5.56
CA GLU A 82 -16.88 -4.17 -4.34
C GLU A 82 -18.28 -4.76 -4.61
N SER A 83 -19.11 -4.09 -5.42
CA SER A 83 -20.43 -4.59 -5.83
C SER A 83 -20.38 -5.89 -6.64
N VAL A 84 -19.29 -6.15 -7.37
CA VAL A 84 -19.09 -7.41 -8.09
C VAL A 84 -18.30 -8.45 -7.28
N HIS A 85 -18.14 -8.24 -5.96
CA HIS A 85 -17.38 -9.11 -5.05
C HIS A 85 -15.91 -9.33 -5.45
N MET A 86 -15.31 -8.35 -6.14
CA MET A 86 -13.88 -8.35 -6.53
C MET A 86 -13.08 -7.42 -5.60
N SER A 87 -11.75 -7.43 -5.69
CA SER A 87 -10.92 -6.59 -4.83
C SER A 87 -10.99 -5.10 -5.19
N GLY A 88 -11.85 -4.36 -4.48
CA GLY A 88 -11.98 -2.90 -4.64
C GLY A 88 -10.69 -2.14 -4.41
N ILE A 89 -9.89 -2.56 -3.43
CA ILE A 89 -8.59 -1.93 -3.12
C ILE A 89 -7.59 -2.13 -4.25
N LEU A 90 -7.57 -3.31 -4.89
CA LEU A 90 -6.73 -3.50 -6.08
C LEU A 90 -7.23 -2.67 -7.26
N ALA A 91 -8.55 -2.52 -7.42
CA ALA A 91 -9.13 -1.71 -8.50
C ALA A 91 -8.75 -0.23 -8.39
N ILE A 92 -8.94 0.40 -7.22
CA ILE A 92 -8.57 1.80 -7.00
C ILE A 92 -7.07 2.05 -7.11
N VAL A 93 -6.23 1.13 -6.62
CA VAL A 93 -4.76 1.27 -6.73
C VAL A 93 -4.30 1.09 -8.17
N THR A 94 -4.86 0.13 -8.90
CA THR A 94 -4.54 -0.06 -10.32
C THR A 94 -4.95 1.18 -11.12
N CYS A 95 -6.16 1.68 -10.87
CA CYS A 95 -6.66 2.91 -11.49
C CYS A 95 -5.73 4.10 -11.19
N GLY A 96 -5.43 4.37 -9.91
CA GLY A 96 -4.58 5.49 -9.50
C GLY A 96 -3.13 5.42 -10.01
N LEU A 97 -2.54 4.22 -10.06
CA LEU A 97 -1.18 4.03 -10.59
C LEU A 97 -1.11 4.28 -12.10
N LEU A 98 -2.09 3.77 -12.85
CA LEU A 98 -2.14 3.90 -14.30
C LEU A 98 -2.62 5.29 -14.75
N MET A 99 -3.30 6.04 -13.88
CA MET A 99 -3.81 7.37 -14.20
C MET A 99 -2.68 8.41 -14.42
N LYS A 100 -1.51 8.23 -13.79
CA LYS A 100 -0.38 9.16 -13.84
C LYS A 100 0.04 9.62 -15.26
N PRO A 101 0.35 8.73 -16.22
CA PRO A 101 0.71 9.15 -17.58
C PRO A 101 -0.41 9.93 -18.29
N TYR A 102 -1.67 9.56 -18.07
CA TYR A 102 -2.82 10.24 -18.69
C TYR A 102 -3.00 11.66 -18.14
N ILE A 103 -2.86 11.85 -16.83
CA ILE A 103 -2.91 13.19 -16.20
C ILE A 103 -1.78 14.06 -16.74
N SER A 104 -0.56 13.53 -16.83
CA SER A 104 0.60 14.30 -17.30
C SER A 104 0.53 14.66 -18.79
N GLY A 105 -0.21 13.89 -19.60
CA GLY A 105 -0.39 14.16 -21.03
C GLY A 105 -1.59 15.06 -21.36
N ASN A 106 -2.68 14.98 -20.57
CA ASN A 106 -3.90 15.76 -20.82
C ASN A 106 -3.96 17.08 -20.07
N LEU A 107 -3.22 17.26 -18.97
CA LEU A 107 -3.32 18.46 -18.14
C LEU A 107 -2.21 19.46 -18.42
N ASN A 108 -2.56 20.74 -18.30
CA ASN A 108 -1.61 21.84 -18.32
C ASN A 108 -0.74 21.83 -17.04
N ASP A 109 0.51 22.29 -17.11
CA ASP A 109 1.50 22.15 -16.02
C ASP A 109 1.03 22.74 -14.67
N LYS A 110 0.32 23.88 -14.74
CA LYS A 110 -0.27 24.54 -13.57
C LYS A 110 -1.29 23.64 -12.87
N ALA A 111 -2.13 22.96 -13.65
CA ALA A 111 -3.21 22.15 -13.12
C ALA A 111 -2.70 20.78 -12.62
N LEU A 112 -1.71 20.20 -13.30
CA LEU A 112 -0.96 19.03 -12.83
C LEU A 112 -0.34 19.28 -11.44
N THR A 113 0.25 20.46 -11.27
CA THR A 113 0.85 20.87 -9.99
C THR A 113 -0.20 20.97 -8.88
N THR A 114 -1.35 21.57 -9.17
CA THR A 114 -2.49 21.66 -8.23
C THR A 114 -2.99 20.28 -7.82
N VAL A 115 -3.22 19.37 -8.77
CA VAL A 115 -3.66 17.98 -8.48
C VAL A 115 -2.64 17.27 -7.60
N LYS A 116 -1.34 17.40 -7.91
CA LYS A 116 -0.27 16.78 -7.14
C LYS A 116 -0.25 17.28 -5.69
N TYR A 117 -0.32 18.59 -5.47
CA TYR A 117 -0.35 19.15 -4.12
C TYR A 117 -1.64 18.79 -3.39
N PHE A 118 -2.79 18.84 -4.06
CA PHE A 118 -4.07 18.46 -3.46
C PHE A 118 -4.07 17.00 -2.98
N LEU A 119 -3.66 16.05 -3.82
CA LEU A 119 -3.56 14.65 -3.45
C LEU A 119 -2.50 14.40 -2.37
N LYS A 120 -1.39 15.14 -2.40
CA LYS A 120 -0.34 15.05 -1.37
C LYS A 120 -0.83 15.55 -0.01
N THR A 121 -1.55 16.67 0.02
CA THR A 121 -2.15 17.24 1.23
C THR A 121 -3.23 16.31 1.77
N LEU A 122 -4.12 15.79 0.90
CA LEU A 122 -5.16 14.84 1.29
C LEU A 122 -4.56 13.57 1.91
N SER A 123 -3.54 13.00 1.25
CA SER A 123 -2.80 11.85 1.78
C SER A 123 -2.18 12.14 3.15
N SER A 124 -1.61 13.34 3.34
CA SER A 124 -1.03 13.74 4.63
C SER A 124 -2.10 13.91 5.72
N CYS A 125 -3.27 14.43 5.37
CA CYS A 125 -4.39 14.53 6.30
C CYS A 125 -4.90 13.15 6.71
N CYS A 126 -5.09 12.23 5.77
CA CYS A 126 -5.50 10.85 6.07
C CYS A 126 -4.48 10.13 6.97
N GLU A 127 -3.19 10.34 6.72
CA GLU A 127 -2.12 9.80 7.57
C GLU A 127 -2.18 10.35 9.00
N ALA A 128 -2.35 11.67 9.16
CA ALA A 128 -2.51 12.30 10.48
C ALA A 128 -3.74 11.78 11.23
N ILE A 129 -4.88 11.64 10.55
CA ILE A 129 -6.12 11.10 11.13
C ILE A 129 -5.89 9.68 11.67
N ILE A 130 -5.23 8.81 10.90
CA ILE A 130 -4.99 7.43 11.34
C ILE A 130 -4.02 7.39 12.54
N PHE A 131 -3.03 8.28 12.59
CA PHE A 131 -2.17 8.41 13.77
C PHE A 131 -2.93 8.87 15.02
N VAL A 132 -3.88 9.80 14.88
CA VAL A 132 -4.74 10.21 16.00
C VAL A 132 -5.60 9.04 16.49
N PHE A 133 -6.24 8.29 15.58
CA PHE A 133 -7.02 7.10 15.95
C PHE A 133 -6.19 6.02 16.64
N LEU A 134 -4.96 5.82 16.18
CA LEU A 134 -4.02 4.89 16.80
C LEU A 134 -3.64 5.35 18.22
N GLY A 135 -3.39 6.64 18.40
CA GLY A 135 -3.14 7.24 19.72
C GLY A 135 -4.32 7.01 20.68
N LEU A 136 -5.54 7.34 20.25
CA LEU A 136 -6.76 7.13 21.05
C LEU A 136 -6.96 5.66 21.44
N SER A 137 -6.70 4.73 20.50
CA SER A 137 -6.80 3.29 20.77
C SER A 137 -5.78 2.79 21.80
N THR A 138 -4.67 3.50 21.96
CA THR A 138 -3.63 3.16 22.96
C THR A 138 -4.09 3.53 24.37
N PHE A 139 -4.79 4.66 24.54
CA PHE A 139 -5.26 5.14 25.85
C PHE A 139 -6.51 4.42 26.37
N SER A 140 -7.33 3.85 25.48
CA SER A 140 -8.67 3.35 25.83
C SER A 140 -8.72 1.91 26.38
N LYS A 141 -7.61 1.15 26.46
CA LYS A 141 -7.62 -0.26 26.89
C LYS A 141 -6.88 -0.50 28.20
N HIS A 142 -7.57 -1.06 29.20
CA HIS A 142 -6.95 -1.74 30.34
C HIS A 142 -6.22 -2.98 29.83
N HIS A 143 -4.90 -3.00 29.97
CA HIS A 143 -4.04 -3.92 29.24
C HIS A 143 -3.26 -4.78 30.24
N THR A 144 -3.47 -6.10 30.19
CA THR A 144 -2.60 -7.09 30.83
C THR A 144 -1.44 -7.35 29.88
N TRP A 145 -0.32 -6.68 30.14
CA TRP A 145 0.80 -6.60 29.21
C TRP A 145 1.70 -7.84 29.28
N ASP A 146 1.64 -8.70 28.28
CA ASP A 146 2.76 -9.57 27.94
C ASP A 146 3.68 -8.85 26.94
N LEU A 147 4.48 -7.91 27.46
CA LEU A 147 5.50 -7.17 26.69
C LEU A 147 6.44 -8.12 25.93
N VAL A 148 6.66 -9.31 26.47
CA VAL A 148 7.48 -10.37 25.86
C VAL A 148 6.86 -10.85 24.55
N PHE A 149 5.54 -11.07 24.51
CA PHE A 149 4.84 -11.52 23.31
C PHE A 149 4.86 -10.44 22.21
N ALA A 150 4.67 -9.17 22.59
CA ALA A 150 4.77 -8.05 21.67
C ALA A 150 6.18 -7.92 21.08
N LEU A 151 7.23 -7.99 21.92
CA LEU A 151 8.63 -7.89 21.47
C LEU A 151 9.01 -9.03 20.50
N VAL A 152 8.65 -10.26 20.84
CA VAL A 152 8.89 -11.43 19.96
C VAL A 152 8.17 -11.26 18.63
N THR A 153 6.92 -10.79 18.64
CA THR A 153 6.15 -10.54 17.41
C THR A 153 6.77 -9.44 16.55
N VAL A 154 7.29 -8.37 17.15
CA VAL A 154 8.03 -7.30 16.45
C VAL A 154 9.27 -7.86 15.77
N LEU A 155 10.11 -8.60 16.52
CA LEU A 155 11.34 -9.18 16.00
C LEU A 155 11.07 -10.19 14.89
N ALA A 156 10.09 -11.07 15.08
CA ALA A 156 9.67 -12.04 14.06
C ALA A 156 9.15 -11.33 12.79
N CYS A 157 8.35 -10.26 12.93
CA CYS A 157 7.87 -9.49 11.79
C CYS A 157 9.00 -8.80 11.02
N ILE A 158 9.98 -8.23 11.73
CA ILE A 158 11.16 -7.61 11.11
C ILE A 158 11.97 -8.68 10.37
N PHE A 159 12.20 -9.84 10.99
CA PHE A 159 12.96 -10.93 10.39
C PHE A 159 12.29 -11.50 9.13
N CYS A 160 10.99 -11.81 9.20
CA CYS A 160 10.20 -12.24 8.04
C CYS A 160 10.27 -11.22 6.89
N ARG A 161 10.29 -9.92 7.21
CA ARG A 161 10.41 -8.85 6.22
C ARG A 161 11.79 -8.83 5.56
N PHE A 162 12.87 -8.92 6.34
CA PHE A 162 14.23 -8.98 5.78
C PHE A 162 14.39 -10.18 4.85
N ILE A 163 13.91 -11.35 5.27
CA ILE A 163 13.89 -12.55 4.42
C ILE A 163 13.09 -12.30 3.14
N GLY A 164 11.88 -11.73 3.26
CA GLY A 164 11.04 -11.41 2.11
C GLY A 164 11.72 -10.48 1.11
N VAL A 165 12.38 -9.42 1.57
CA VAL A 165 13.11 -8.49 0.70
C VAL A 165 14.32 -9.16 0.06
N ILE A 166 15.06 -9.98 0.80
CA ILE A 166 16.23 -10.71 0.26
C ILE A 166 15.78 -11.71 -0.81
N ILE A 167 14.73 -12.50 -0.57
CA ILE A 167 14.18 -13.45 -1.54
C ILE A 167 13.67 -12.71 -2.78
N LEU A 168 12.89 -11.64 -2.59
CA LEU A 168 12.33 -10.88 -3.70
C LEU A 168 13.43 -10.21 -4.52
N THR A 169 14.47 -9.70 -3.85
CA THR A 169 15.61 -9.11 -4.54
C THR A 169 16.44 -10.16 -5.25
N TRP A 170 16.64 -11.35 -4.66
CA TRP A 170 17.31 -12.47 -5.33
C TRP A 170 16.58 -12.89 -6.60
N LEU A 171 15.24 -13.00 -6.53
CA LEU A 171 14.40 -13.31 -7.69
C LEU A 171 14.45 -12.19 -8.75
N ALA A 172 14.38 -10.92 -8.34
CA ALA A 172 14.47 -9.78 -9.24
C ALA A 172 15.85 -9.63 -9.88
N ASN A 173 16.92 -9.94 -9.14
CA ASN A 173 18.31 -9.88 -9.58
C ASN A 173 18.63 -10.93 -10.65
N ARG A 174 17.83 -12.01 -10.74
CA ARG A 174 17.92 -13.00 -11.83
C ARG A 174 17.49 -12.43 -13.18
N LYS A 175 16.60 -11.41 -13.21
CA LYS A 175 16.06 -10.81 -14.44
C LYS A 175 16.54 -9.39 -14.73
N ARG A 176 17.37 -8.78 -13.88
CA ARG A 176 17.90 -7.43 -14.08
C ARG A 176 19.40 -7.40 -14.40
N VAL A 177 19.79 -6.53 -15.34
CA VAL A 177 21.19 -6.31 -15.77
C VAL A 177 21.98 -5.47 -14.75
N GLN A 178 21.30 -4.59 -13.99
CA GLN A 178 21.90 -3.87 -12.86
C GLN A 178 21.54 -4.57 -11.55
N LYS A 179 22.56 -5.07 -10.85
CA LYS A 179 22.41 -5.75 -9.56
C LYS A 179 22.13 -4.73 -8.46
N ILE A 180 21.09 -4.96 -7.68
CA ILE A 180 20.78 -4.16 -6.48
C ILE A 180 21.81 -4.54 -5.41
N GLY A 181 22.60 -3.56 -4.95
CA GLY A 181 23.64 -3.78 -3.94
C GLY A 181 23.05 -4.22 -2.60
N LEU A 182 23.85 -4.91 -1.78
CA LEU A 182 23.44 -5.34 -0.43
C LEU A 182 23.02 -4.15 0.45
N MET A 183 23.66 -2.99 0.26
CA MET A 183 23.31 -1.74 0.96
C MET A 183 21.91 -1.24 0.57
N ASP A 184 21.58 -1.26 -0.72
CA ASP A 184 20.24 -0.88 -1.21
C ASP A 184 19.17 -1.88 -0.75
N GLN A 185 19.52 -3.17 -0.64
CA GLN A 185 18.63 -4.21 -0.09
C GLN A 185 18.34 -3.98 1.40
N VAL A 186 19.35 -3.63 2.20
CA VAL A 186 19.17 -3.31 3.61
C VAL A 186 18.32 -2.06 3.77
N ILE A 187 18.55 -1.01 2.97
CA ILE A 187 17.73 0.21 2.98
C ILE A 187 16.29 -0.09 2.55
N MET A 188 16.08 -0.92 1.52
CA MET A 188 14.74 -1.34 1.07
C MET A 188 14.02 -2.21 2.11
N GLY A 189 14.77 -3.08 2.80
CA GLY A 189 14.33 -3.86 3.95
C GLY A 189 13.89 -2.98 5.11
N TYR A 190 14.69 -1.98 5.45
CA TYR A 190 14.46 -1.09 6.59
C TYR A 190 13.44 0.03 6.30
N GLY A 191 13.33 0.46 5.04
CA GLY A 191 12.58 1.65 4.63
C GLY A 191 11.07 1.49 4.50
N GLY A 192 10.52 0.26 4.60
CA GLY A 192 9.07 0.09 4.58
C GLY A 192 8.49 0.21 5.97
N LEU A 193 8.29 1.45 6.38
CA LEU A 193 7.52 1.82 7.56
C LEU A 193 6.15 1.12 7.50
N ARG A 194 5.78 0.45 8.60
CA ARG A 194 4.43 -0.10 8.74
C ARG A 194 3.45 1.06 8.73
N GLY A 195 2.58 1.06 7.72
CA GLY A 195 1.65 2.13 7.48
C GLY A 195 0.34 1.97 8.23
N ALA A 196 -0.37 3.10 8.30
CA ALA A 196 -1.75 3.30 8.69
C ALA A 196 -2.75 2.21 8.21
N ILE A 197 -2.44 1.53 7.11
CA ILE A 197 -3.24 0.45 6.52
C ILE A 197 -3.24 -0.84 7.37
N CYS A 198 -2.14 -1.17 8.08
CA CYS A 198 -2.12 -2.33 8.98
C CYS A 198 -3.11 -2.15 10.13
N TYR A 199 -3.22 -0.93 10.65
CA TYR A 199 -4.19 -0.56 11.66
C TYR A 199 -5.63 -0.70 11.13
N GLY A 200 -5.89 -0.21 9.91
CA GLY A 200 -7.19 -0.39 9.24
C GLY A 200 -7.59 -1.86 9.13
N LEU A 201 -6.67 -2.73 8.68
CA LEU A 201 -6.95 -4.16 8.54
C LEU A 201 -7.32 -4.83 9.88
N VAL A 202 -6.62 -4.47 10.94
CA VAL A 202 -6.88 -4.99 12.30
C VAL A 202 -8.21 -4.50 12.86
N MET A 203 -8.63 -3.28 12.50
CA MET A 203 -9.95 -2.76 12.88
C MET A 203 -11.09 -3.49 12.16
N THR A 204 -10.88 -3.87 10.90
CA THR A 204 -11.82 -4.68 10.09
C THR A 204 -11.93 -6.14 10.56
N LEU A 205 -11.12 -6.59 11.53
CA LEU A 205 -11.19 -7.94 12.07
C LEU A 205 -12.55 -8.19 12.73
N ASP A 206 -13.22 -9.30 12.41
CA ASP A 206 -14.53 -9.60 12.98
C ASP A 206 -14.40 -9.98 14.47
N LYS A 207 -15.29 -9.46 15.33
CA LYS A 207 -15.25 -9.73 16.79
C LYS A 207 -15.68 -11.17 17.10
N ASP A 208 -16.58 -11.72 16.29
CA ASP A 208 -17.25 -12.99 16.58
C ASP A 208 -16.41 -14.22 16.17
N ALA A 209 -15.46 -14.06 15.24
CA ALA A 209 -14.61 -15.16 14.77
C ALA A 209 -13.33 -15.38 15.62
N ILE A 210 -12.88 -14.37 16.36
CA ILE A 210 -11.62 -14.42 17.11
C ILE A 210 -11.78 -13.73 18.48
N PRO A 211 -12.02 -14.47 19.57
CA PRO A 211 -12.15 -13.91 20.92
C PRO A 211 -10.88 -13.16 21.39
N ALA A 212 -9.73 -13.36 20.72
CA ALA A 212 -8.48 -12.63 20.95
C ALA A 212 -8.35 -11.29 20.19
N LYS A 213 -9.40 -10.79 19.53
CA LYS A 213 -9.34 -9.53 18.75
C LYS A 213 -8.79 -8.37 19.58
N ASP A 214 -9.21 -8.23 20.84
CA ASP A 214 -8.78 -7.09 21.65
C ASP A 214 -7.29 -7.13 22.02
N MET A 215 -6.72 -8.33 22.15
CA MET A 215 -5.31 -8.58 22.37
C MET A 215 -4.49 -8.38 21.09
N LEU A 216 -5.00 -8.79 19.92
CA LEU A 216 -4.37 -8.54 18.62
C LEU A 216 -4.34 -7.06 18.23
N VAL A 217 -5.44 -6.35 18.48
CA VAL A 217 -5.55 -4.91 18.24
C VAL A 217 -4.48 -4.16 19.04
N SER A 218 -4.40 -4.46 20.34
CA SER A 218 -3.53 -3.74 21.24
C SER A 218 -2.05 -4.10 21.02
N THR A 219 -1.74 -5.36 20.75
CA THR A 219 -0.40 -5.78 20.30
C THR A 219 0.01 -5.09 19.00
N THR A 220 -0.89 -4.99 18.03
CA THR A 220 -0.60 -4.35 16.74
C THR A 220 -0.37 -2.85 16.89
N VAL A 221 -1.14 -2.18 17.75
CA VAL A 221 -0.92 -0.76 18.08
C VAL A 221 0.48 -0.56 18.66
N VAL A 222 0.90 -1.36 19.64
CA VAL A 222 2.25 -1.29 20.23
C VAL A 222 3.32 -1.54 19.17
N VAL A 223 3.15 -2.57 18.33
CA VAL A 223 4.08 -2.87 17.24
C VAL A 223 4.19 -1.69 16.27
N ILE A 224 3.08 -1.05 15.91
CA ILE A 224 3.08 0.10 14.99
C ILE A 224 3.78 1.31 15.64
N VAL A 225 3.49 1.62 16.91
CA VAL A 225 4.19 2.72 17.62
C VAL A 225 5.69 2.45 17.66
N VAL A 226 6.11 1.28 18.14
CA VAL A 226 7.53 0.94 18.25
C VAL A 226 8.20 0.97 16.88
N THR A 227 7.60 0.39 15.85
CA THR A 227 8.20 0.37 14.51
C THR A 227 8.23 1.74 13.85
N VAL A 228 7.17 2.55 13.94
CA VAL A 228 7.12 3.89 13.33
C VAL A 228 8.09 4.84 14.01
N PHE A 229 8.15 4.87 15.34
CA PHE A 229 9.07 5.75 16.07
C PHE A 229 10.52 5.28 15.91
N PHE A 230 10.79 3.98 16.11
CA PHE A 230 12.15 3.45 16.05
C PHE A 230 12.69 3.42 14.62
N GLN A 231 11.95 2.88 13.65
CA GLN A 231 12.39 2.84 12.24
C GLN A 231 12.32 4.23 11.60
N GLY A 232 11.29 5.04 11.88
CA GLY A 232 11.14 6.38 11.31
C GLY A 232 12.25 7.34 11.75
N THR A 233 12.62 7.30 13.03
CA THR A 233 13.74 8.12 13.54
C THR A 233 15.09 7.59 13.06
N THR A 234 15.26 6.27 12.94
CA THR A 234 16.53 5.61 12.54
C THR A 234 16.78 5.66 11.03
N ILE A 235 15.76 5.81 10.18
CA ILE A 235 15.92 5.87 8.72
C ILE A 235 16.79 7.06 8.28
N LYS A 236 16.56 8.26 8.83
CA LYS A 236 17.35 9.46 8.47
C LYS A 236 18.85 9.31 8.77
N PRO A 237 19.27 8.88 9.98
CA PRO A 237 20.69 8.64 10.25
C PRO A 237 21.23 7.43 9.49
N LEU A 238 20.44 6.36 9.27
CA LEU A 238 20.88 5.20 8.49
C LEU A 238 21.20 5.57 7.04
N VAL A 239 20.36 6.38 6.39
CA VAL A 239 20.60 6.86 5.01
C VAL A 239 21.82 7.79 4.95
N ARG A 240 22.04 8.63 5.98
CA ARG A 240 23.24 9.48 6.07
C ARG A 240 24.51 8.68 6.31
N LEU A 241 24.44 7.65 7.15
CA LEU A 241 25.57 6.78 7.51
C LEU A 241 25.98 5.88 6.34
N LEU A 242 25.01 5.35 5.59
CA LEU A 242 25.28 4.46 4.46
C LEU A 242 25.80 5.17 3.20
N LYS A 243 25.93 6.51 3.17
CA LYS A 243 26.41 7.30 2.02
C LYS A 243 25.99 6.67 0.69
N VAL A 244 24.68 6.45 0.51
CA VAL A 244 24.16 6.06 -0.81
C VAL A 244 24.72 7.08 -1.77
N LYS A 245 25.51 6.62 -2.75
CA LYS A 245 25.92 7.43 -3.89
C LYS A 245 24.63 8.01 -4.44
N THR A 246 24.36 9.26 -4.07
CA THR A 246 23.32 10.05 -4.72
C THR A 246 23.74 9.99 -6.16
N GLN A 247 22.98 9.27 -7.01
CA GLN A 247 23.19 9.42 -8.43
C GLN A 247 23.08 10.92 -8.66
N GLU A 248 24.18 11.52 -9.12
CA GLU A 248 24.18 12.89 -9.61
C GLU A 248 22.92 13.06 -10.46
N PRO A 249 22.20 14.19 -10.33
CA PRO A 249 21.00 14.43 -11.09
C PRO A 249 21.30 14.11 -12.54
N GLN A 250 20.59 13.11 -13.07
CA GLN A 250 20.72 12.60 -14.42
C GLN A 250 20.89 13.79 -15.36
N GLN A 251 22.10 13.98 -15.89
CA GLN A 251 22.37 15.01 -16.90
C GLN A 251 21.31 14.83 -17.97
N LYS A 252 20.54 15.90 -18.21
CA LYS A 252 19.54 15.96 -19.28
C LYS A 252 20.19 15.39 -20.54
N THR A 253 19.63 14.32 -21.09
CA THR A 253 20.07 13.80 -22.39
C THR A 253 20.02 14.96 -23.39
N VAL A 254 21.05 15.11 -24.22
CA VAL A 254 21.21 16.19 -25.21
C VAL A 254 19.93 16.47 -26.00
N THR A 255 19.09 15.45 -26.22
CA THR A 255 17.76 15.54 -26.85
C THR A 255 16.79 16.50 -26.15
N GLN A 256 16.86 16.69 -24.83
CA GLN A 256 16.03 17.66 -24.10
C GLN A 256 16.56 19.11 -24.17
N GLN A 257 17.85 19.34 -24.45
CA GLN A 257 18.38 20.70 -24.60
C GLN A 257 18.02 21.32 -25.95
N VAL A 258 17.85 20.51 -27.01
CA VAL A 258 17.50 21.00 -28.35
C VAL A 258 16.02 21.38 -28.51
N LEU A 259 15.13 20.87 -27.63
CA LEU A 259 13.71 21.21 -27.62
C LEU A 259 13.37 22.45 -26.77
N THR A 260 14.36 23.02 -26.07
CA THR A 260 14.17 24.20 -25.20
C THR A 260 14.82 25.46 -25.77
N HIS A 261 15.31 25.41 -27.01
CA HIS A 261 15.86 26.55 -27.75
C HIS A 261 15.10 26.77 -29.05
#